data_AF-A0A3M6A8P3-F1
#
_entry.id   AF-A0A3M6A8P3-F1
#
_cell.length_a   1.000
_cell.length_b   1.000
_cell.length_c   1.000
_cell.angle_alpha   90.00
_cell.angle_beta   90.00
_cell.angle_gamma   90.00
#
_symmetry.space_group_name_H-M   'P 1'
#
loop_
_entity.id
_entity.type
_entity.pdbx_description
1 polymer ?
#
loop_
_entity_poly.entity_id
_entity_poly.type
_entity_poly.pdbx_seq_one_letter_code
_entity_poly.pdbx_strand_id
1 'polypeptide(L)' 'MRVIAVLNQKGGSGKTTIATHLTRAFQLDGSSVLLVDSDPQGSARDWAAVLDDNPVTVVGIDRPTIDRDLRKF' A
#
# COMPACT_ATOMS: atom_id res chain seq x y z
N MET A 1 10.65 13.22 5.76
CA MET A 1 9.65 12.29 5.17
C MET A 1 9.89 12.20 3.68
N ARG A 2 9.98 10.99 3.11
CA ARG A 2 10.14 10.77 1.65
C ARG A 2 8.87 10.14 1.11
N VAL A 3 8.44 10.53 -0.08
CA VAL A 3 7.26 9.97 -0.76
C VAL A 3 7.71 9.39 -2.09
N ILE A 4 7.34 8.13 -2.35
CA ILE A 4 7.66 7.42 -3.58
C ILE A 4 6.34 7.06 -4.26
N ALA A 5 6.14 7.54 -5.49
CA ALA A 5 4.94 7.25 -6.28
C ALA A 5 5.29 6.25 -7.39
N VAL A 6 4.57 5.13 -7.44
CA VAL A 6 4.71 4.12 -8.50
C VAL A 6 3.59 4.34 -9.52
N LEU A 7 3.92 5.00 -10.65
CA LEU A 7 2.93 5.49 -11.62
C LEU A 7 3.15 4.90 -13.02
N ASN A 8 2.06 4.48 -13.66
CA ASN A 8 2.02 4.03 -15.05
C ASN A 8 0.56 3.96 -15.54
N GLN A 9 0.26 4.50 -16.72
CA GLN A 9 -1.09 4.54 -17.28
C GLN A 9 -1.60 3.16 -17.75
N LYS A 10 -0.71 2.21 -18.02
CA LYS A 10 -1.10 0.87 -18.48
C LYS A 10 -1.62 0.03 -17.30
N GLY A 11 -2.81 -0.54 -17.45
CA GLY A 11 -3.31 -1.60 -16.55
C GLY A 11 -2.44 -2.86 -16.65
N GLY A 12 -2.18 -3.53 -15.53
CA GLY A 12 -1.34 -4.73 -15.51
C GLY A 12 0.17 -4.48 -15.64
N SER A 13 0.64 -3.24 -15.55
CA SER A 13 2.07 -2.90 -15.64
C SER A 13 2.90 -3.20 -14.38
N GLY A 14 2.33 -3.88 -13.38
CA GLY A 14 3.03 -4.26 -12.15
C GLY A 14 3.12 -3.19 -11.05
N LYS A 15 2.36 -2.08 -11.12
CA LYS A 15 2.42 -0.98 -10.11
C LYS A 15 2.23 -1.47 -8.67
N THR A 16 1.13 -2.17 -8.41
CA THR A 16 0.80 -2.70 -7.08
C THR A 16 1.87 -3.67 -6.60
N THR A 17 2.33 -4.58 -7.47
CA THR A 17 3.40 -5.54 -7.15
C THR A 17 4.69 -4.82 -6.72
N ILE A 18 5.12 -3.80 -7.48
CA ILE A 18 6.32 -3.04 -7.15
C ILE A 18 6.13 -2.27 -5.83
N ALA A 19 4.97 -1.62 -5.65
CA ALA A 19 4.69 -0.83 -4.45
C ALA A 19 4.66 -1.70 -3.16
N THR A 20 4.04 -2.88 -3.21
CA THR A 20 4.00 -3.80 -2.06
C THR A 20 5.38 -4.33 -1.70
N HIS A 21 6.18 -4.71 -2.70
CA HIS A 21 7.53 -5.23 -2.47
C HIS A 21 8.50 -4.15 -1.98
N LEU A 22 8.44 -2.93 -2.54
CA LEU A 22 9.23 -1.81 -2.03
C LEU A 22 8.90 -1.49 -0.58
N THR A 23 7.61 -1.47 -0.23
CA THR A 23 7.17 -1.24 1.15
C THR A 23 7.74 -2.30 2.08
N ARG A 24 7.61 -3.58 1.72
CA ARG A 24 8.15 -4.67 2.54
C ARG A 24 9.68 -4.61 2.67
N ALA A 25 10.38 -4.27 1.59
CA ALA A 25 11.83 -4.11 1.61
C ALA A 25 12.26 -2.99 2.58
N PHE A 26 11.64 -1.81 2.51
CA PHE A 26 11.93 -0.72 3.44
C PHE A 26 11.61 -1.10 4.89
N GLN A 27 10.53 -1.83 5.13
CA GLN A 27 10.18 -2.32 6.46
C GLN A 27 11.24 -3.29 7.01
N LEU A 28 11.73 -4.22 6.17
CA LEU A 28 12.81 -5.16 6.54
C LEU A 28 14.12 -4.44 6.82
N ASP A 29 14.38 -3.32 6.16
CA ASP A 29 15.52 -2.43 6.43
C ASP A 29 15.32 -1.55 7.69
N GLY A 30 14.24 -1.76 8.45
CA GLY A 30 13.94 -1.03 9.70
C GLY A 30 13.33 0.37 9.49
N SER A 31 12.88 0.70 8.28
CA SER A 31 12.23 1.98 8.02
C SER A 31 10.77 1.97 8.48
N SER A 32 10.32 3.09 9.06
CA SER A 32 8.89 3.37 9.20
C SER A 32 8.32 3.74 7.83
N VAL A 33 7.46 2.88 7.28
CA VAL A 33 6.94 2.98 5.91
C VAL A 33 5.47 2.61 5.86
N LEU A 34 4.68 3.36 5.10
CA LEU A 34 3.25 3.16 4.87
C LEU A 34 3.00 2.93 3.38
N LEU A 35 2.24 1.88 3.03
CA LEU A 35 1.72 1.72 1.68
C LEU A 35 0.39 2.45 1.54
N VAL A 36 0.32 3.40 0.60
CA VAL A 36 -0.90 4.14 0.28
C VAL A 36 -1.46 3.65 -1.05
N ASP A 37 -2.69 3.12 -1.03
CA ASP A 37 -3.44 2.72 -2.22
C ASP A 37 -4.37 3.86 -2.66
N SER A 38 -4.11 4.41 -3.83
CA SER A 38 -4.94 5.46 -4.45
C SER A 38 -5.79 4.93 -5.60
N ASP A 39 -5.64 3.65 -5.96
CA ASP A 39 -6.39 3.06 -7.05
C ASP A 39 -7.79 2.64 -6.55
N PRO A 40 -8.88 3.15 -7.16
CA PRO A 40 -10.24 2.74 -6.81
C PRO A 40 -10.49 1.22 -6.91
N GLN A 41 -9.69 0.51 -7.72
CA GLN A 41 -9.76 -0.95 -7.82
C GLN A 41 -9.25 -1.66 -6.56
N GLY A 42 -8.45 -1.00 -5.72
CA GLY A 42 -8.08 -1.52 -4.40
C GLY A 42 -7.17 -2.74 -4.40
N SER A 43 -6.43 -3.01 -5.48
CA SER A 43 -5.62 -4.24 -5.59
C SER A 43 -4.58 -4.40 -4.48
N ALA A 44 -4.07 -3.32 -3.89
CA ALA A 44 -3.13 -3.43 -2.76
C ALA A 44 -3.86 -3.83 -1.46
N ARG A 45 -5.08 -3.34 -1.26
CA ARG A 45 -5.92 -3.72 -0.11
C ARG A 45 -6.37 -5.18 -0.21
N ASP A 46 -6.79 -5.62 -1.39
CA ASP A 46 -7.17 -7.01 -1.63
C ASP A 46 -5.98 -7.94 -1.39
N TRP A 47 -4.80 -7.59 -1.91
CA TRP A 47 -3.55 -8.30 -1.62
C TRP A 47 -3.29 -8.38 -0.11
N ALA A 48 -3.49 -7.27 0.60
CA ALA A 48 -3.20 -7.22 2.03
C ALA A 48 -4.17 -8.06 2.88
N ALA A 49 -5.42 -8.20 2.44
CA ALA A 49 -6.45 -8.96 3.14
C ALA A 49 -6.29 -10.49 3.02
N VAL A 50 -5.42 -10.98 2.12
CA VAL A 50 -5.18 -12.44 1.96
C VAL A 50 -4.46 -13.04 3.17
N LEU A 51 -3.67 -12.24 3.90
CA LEU A 51 -2.93 -12.70 5.07
C LEU A 51 -3.51 -12.05 6.33
N ASP A 52 -3.99 -12.88 7.27
CA ASP A 52 -4.60 -12.41 8.53
C ASP A 52 -3.65 -11.51 9.33
N ASP A 53 -2.35 -11.82 9.30
CA ASP A 53 -1.29 -11.06 9.97
C ASP A 53 -0.31 -10.48 8.93
N ASN A 54 -0.83 -9.63 8.04
CA ASN A 54 0.02 -8.92 7.07
C ASN A 54 0.89 -7.87 7.79
N PRO A 55 2.23 -8.00 7.74
CA PRO A 55 3.10 -7.00 8.36
C PRO A 55 3.07 -5.66 7.62
N VAL A 56 2.59 -5.60 6.38
CA VAL A 56 2.50 -4.37 5.60
C VAL A 56 1.15 -3.72 5.83
N THR A 57 1.14 -2.58 6.52
CA THR A 57 -0.08 -1.79 6.68
C THR A 57 -0.38 -1.00 5.40
N VAL A 58 -1.59 -1.19 4.87
CA VAL A 58 -2.08 -0.55 3.63
C VAL A 58 -3.23 0.39 3.96
N VAL A 59 -3.11 1.65 3.54
CA VAL A 59 -4.17 2.66 3.70
C VAL A 59 -4.72 3.05 2.34
N GLY A 60 -6.03 2.89 2.14
CA GLY A 60 -6.72 3.38 0.95
C GLY A 60 -7.08 4.85 1.09
N ILE A 61 -6.88 5.65 0.05
CA ILE A 61 -7.28 7.07 0.00
C ILE A 61 -8.31 7.37 -1.11
N ASP A 62 -8.76 6.33 -1.81
CA ASP A 62 -9.79 6.40 -2.85
C ASP A 62 -11.21 6.63 -2.29
N ARG A 63 -11.39 6.46 -0.97
CA ARG A 63 -12.66 6.58 -0.25
C ARG A 63 -12.51 7.48 0.98
N PRO A 64 -13.58 8.13 1.45
CA PRO A 64 -13.56 8.93 2.68
C PRO A 64 -13.58 8.03 3.93
N THR A 65 -12.59 7.13 4.06
CA THR A 65 -12.44 6.20 5.20
C THR A 65 -11.09 6.33 5.90
N ILE A 66 -10.31 7.35 5.54
CA ILE A 66 -8.93 7.54 6.00
C ILE A 66 -8.84 7.63 7.54
N ASP A 67 -9.83 8.24 8.18
CA ASP A 67 -9.93 8.40 9.63
C ASP A 67 -10.05 7.06 10.38
N ARG A 68 -10.67 6.06 9.75
CA ARG A 68 -10.77 4.70 10.27
C ARG A 68 -9.49 3.91 9.97
N ASP A 69 -8.97 4.05 8.76
CA ASP A 69 -7.89 3.22 8.26
C ASP A 69 -6.53 3.61 8.90
N LEU A 70 -6.36 4.87 9.31
CA LEU A 70 -5.19 5.34 10.05
C LEU A 70 -5.16 4.89 11.52
N ARG A 71 -6.27 4.50 12.14
CA ARG A 71 -6.25 4.01 13.55
C ARG A 71 -5.50 2.69 13.72
N LYS A 72 -5.22 2.00 12.62
CA LYS A 72 -4.51 0.72 12.57
C LYS A 72 -2.99 0.89 12.36
N PHE A 73 -2.53 2.12 12.16
CA PHE A 73 -1.14 2.47 11.89
C PHE A 73 -0.49 3.10 13.13
#